data_AF-A0A0M3JD18-F1
#
_entry.id   AF-A0A0M3JD18-F1
#
_cell.length_a   1.000
_cell.length_b   1.000
_cell.length_c   1.000
_cell.angle_alpha   90.00
_cell.angle_beta   90.00
_cell.angle_gamma   90.00
#
_symmetry.space_group_name_H-M   'P 1'
#
loop_
_entity.id
_entity.type
_entity.pdbx_description
1 polymer ?
#
loop_
_entity_poly.entity_id
_entity_poly.type
_entity_poly.pdbx_seq_one_letter_code
_entity_poly.pdbx_strand_id
1 'polypeptide(L)'
;MIRLEGGHARSLSDEWKDLLLNQFHDVLPGTCIKEVIEDALNIYDQLLEKLTFDNGSGLKIFDEESTGECEPVTKYVVNSCGWNRIYYHNSRLLELSPFSITAINKLNSLTIKIDKPHPIASQEGECFILRNRYLIAKLSKNGHLLSVKVFGKEVTRESDEEGFEIISNGSSANRFVIFDDVPLYWDAWDVMDYHLETAKF
;
A
#
# COMPACT_ATOMS: atom_id res chain seq x y z
N MET A 1 10.34 27.40 -10.44
CA MET A 1 9.89 26.81 -9.17
C MET A 1 8.39 26.64 -9.33
N ILE A 2 7.90 25.41 -9.48
CA ILE A 2 6.45 25.16 -9.58
C ILE A 2 5.90 25.45 -8.18
N ARG A 3 5.25 26.61 -8.01
CA ARG A 3 4.55 26.95 -6.78
C ARG A 3 3.23 26.18 -6.82
N LEU A 4 3.02 25.29 -5.86
CA LEU A 4 1.66 25.02 -5.41
C LEU A 4 1.20 26.31 -4.72
N GLU A 5 0.34 27.04 -5.42
CA GLU A 5 -0.39 28.22 -4.97
C GLU A 5 0.43 29.49 -4.65
N GLY A 6 0.18 30.50 -5.48
CA GLY A 6 0.12 31.87 -4.97
C GLY A 6 -1.14 32.04 -4.12
N GLY A 7 -0.99 31.96 -2.80
CA GLY A 7 -1.63 32.93 -1.91
C GLY A 7 -3.16 33.06 -1.85
N HIS A 8 -3.94 32.02 -2.10
CA HIS A 8 -5.31 31.94 -1.56
C HIS A 8 -5.51 30.58 -0.91
N ALA A 9 -4.98 30.41 0.30
CA ALA A 9 -5.24 29.24 1.14
C ALA A 9 -6.76 29.10 1.33
N ARG A 10 -7.40 28.25 0.51
CA ARG A 10 -8.77 27.85 0.73
C ARG A 10 -8.80 27.10 2.04
N SER A 11 -9.68 27.52 2.94
CA SER A 11 -9.89 26.79 4.19
C SER A 11 -10.39 25.38 3.86
N LEU A 12 -9.74 24.37 4.44
CA LEU A 12 -10.20 22.97 4.41
C LEU A 12 -11.13 22.65 5.60
N SER A 13 -11.67 23.67 6.25
CA SER A 13 -12.41 23.48 7.52
C SER A 13 -13.65 22.61 7.35
N ASP A 14 -14.37 22.73 6.23
CA ASP A 14 -15.58 21.95 6.03
C ASP A 14 -15.23 20.51 5.63
N GLU A 15 -14.20 20.32 4.80
CA GLU A 15 -13.65 18.99 4.48
C GLU A 15 -13.14 18.25 5.73
N TRP A 16 -12.50 18.96 6.66
CA TRP A 16 -12.10 18.39 7.94
C TRP A 16 -13.29 18.03 8.82
N LYS A 17 -14.34 18.84 8.85
CA LYS A 17 -15.57 18.51 9.59
C LYS A 17 -16.24 17.26 9.02
N ASP A 18 -16.37 17.17 7.70
CA ASP A 18 -16.93 16.01 7.00
C ASP A 18 -16.12 14.74 7.32
N LEU A 19 -14.78 14.82 7.27
CA LEU A 19 -13.91 13.70 7.63
C LEU A 19 -14.07 13.27 9.09
N LEU A 20 -14.04 14.24 10.03
CA LEU A 20 -14.13 13.98 11.46
C LEU A 20 -15.52 13.51 11.90
N LEU A 21 -16.57 13.91 11.19
CA LEU A 21 -17.94 13.43 11.42
C LEU A 21 -18.01 11.90 11.24
N ASN A 22 -17.36 11.38 10.19
CA ASN A 22 -17.28 9.93 9.96
C ASN A 22 -16.30 9.21 10.91
N GLN A 23 -15.51 9.93 11.70
CA GLN A 23 -14.63 9.36 12.73
C GLN A 23 -15.31 9.16 14.09
N PHE A 24 -16.64 9.29 14.15
CA PHE A 24 -17.38 8.99 15.36
C PHE A 24 -17.19 7.53 15.78
N HIS A 25 -17.22 7.26 17.09
CA HIS A 25 -16.85 5.96 17.67
C HIS A 25 -17.76 4.80 17.27
N ASP A 26 -18.95 5.05 16.72
CA ASP A 26 -19.81 4.00 16.15
C ASP A 26 -19.71 3.92 14.61
N VAL A 27 -19.38 5.02 13.95
CA VAL A 27 -19.31 5.09 12.49
C VAL A 27 -18.00 4.47 12.00
N LEU A 28 -16.87 4.91 12.55
CA LEU A 28 -15.55 4.47 12.09
C LEU A 28 -15.30 2.97 12.33
N PRO A 29 -15.68 2.38 13.48
CA PRO A 29 -15.56 0.94 13.69
C PRO A 29 -16.59 0.11 12.90
N GLY A 30 -17.56 0.74 12.23
CA GLY A 30 -18.55 0.04 11.41
C GLY A 30 -19.68 -0.61 12.21
N THR A 31 -20.03 -0.04 13.36
CA THR A 31 -21.00 -0.63 14.31
C THR A 31 -22.38 0.04 14.26
N CYS A 32 -22.61 0.83 13.22
CA CYS A 32 -23.87 1.49 12.93
C CYS A 32 -24.78 0.64 12.04
N ILE A 33 -26.04 1.08 11.92
CA ILE A 33 -26.97 0.55 10.91
C ILE A 33 -26.53 0.89 9.49
N LYS A 34 -27.02 0.11 8.53
CA LYS A 34 -26.67 0.21 7.12
C LYS A 34 -26.82 1.63 6.56
N GLU A 35 -27.89 2.33 6.91
CA GLU A 35 -28.22 3.68 6.43
C GLU A 35 -27.12 4.70 6.81
N VAL A 36 -26.59 4.61 8.03
CA VAL A 36 -25.50 5.47 8.49
C VAL A 36 -24.21 5.16 7.73
N ILE A 37 -23.94 3.90 7.40
CA ILE A 37 -22.78 3.51 6.58
C ILE A 37 -22.92 4.04 5.16
N GLU A 38 -24.11 3.94 4.55
CA GLU A 38 -24.37 4.49 3.21
C GLU A 38 -24.16 6.02 3.20
N ASP A 39 -24.64 6.74 4.21
CA ASP A 39 -24.40 8.18 4.37
C ASP A 39 -22.90 8.50 4.56
N ALA A 40 -22.20 7.75 5.41
CA ALA A 40 -20.77 7.94 5.63
C ALA A 40 -19.95 7.72 4.34
N LEU A 41 -20.26 6.69 3.56
CA LEU A 41 -19.63 6.42 2.26
C LEU A 41 -19.91 7.56 1.27
N ASN A 42 -21.16 8.05 1.18
CA ASN A 42 -21.50 9.19 0.33
C ASN A 42 -20.71 10.46 0.70
N ILE A 43 -20.52 10.73 2.00
CA ILE A 43 -19.71 11.84 2.48
C ILE A 43 -18.24 11.66 2.05
N TYR A 44 -17.68 10.46 2.18
CA TYR A 44 -16.31 10.18 1.73
C TYR A 44 -16.14 10.35 0.22
N ASP A 45 -17.10 9.89 -0.58
CA ASP A 45 -17.07 10.04 -2.04
C ASP A 45 -17.10 11.53 -2.44
N GLN A 46 -17.97 12.32 -1.83
CA GLN A 46 -18.02 13.77 -2.05
C GLN A 46 -16.73 14.47 -1.61
N LEU A 47 -16.15 14.05 -0.48
CA LEU A 47 -14.88 14.58 0.02
C LEU A 47 -13.75 14.30 -0.96
N LEU A 48 -13.65 13.07 -1.48
CA LEU A 48 -12.68 12.69 -2.49
C LEU A 48 -12.90 13.49 -3.78
N GLU A 49 -14.14 13.63 -4.26
CA GLU A 49 -14.43 14.44 -5.46
C GLU A 49 -14.02 15.90 -5.29
N LYS A 50 -14.25 16.49 -4.10
CA LYS A 50 -13.83 17.87 -3.80
C LYS A 50 -12.30 18.02 -3.83
N LEU A 51 -11.58 17.10 -3.19
CA LEU A 51 -10.13 17.19 -2.96
C LEU A 51 -9.25 16.66 -4.11
N THR A 52 -9.79 15.80 -4.97
CA THR A 52 -9.03 15.05 -5.98
C THR A 52 -9.58 15.27 -7.39
N PHE A 53 -8.74 14.98 -8.40
CA PHE A 53 -9.13 14.84 -9.79
C PHE A 53 -9.27 13.34 -10.09
N ASP A 54 -10.26 12.97 -10.92
CA ASP A 54 -10.49 11.59 -11.37
C ASP A 54 -10.72 10.58 -10.21
N ASN A 55 -11.76 10.82 -9.41
CA ASN A 55 -12.25 9.93 -8.34
C ASN A 55 -11.17 9.38 -7.39
N GLY A 56 -10.26 10.23 -6.91
CA GLY A 56 -9.21 9.84 -5.96
C GLY A 56 -7.84 9.54 -6.57
N SER A 57 -7.72 9.55 -7.91
CA SER A 57 -6.49 9.11 -8.60
C SER A 57 -5.45 10.22 -8.78
N GLY A 58 -5.83 11.50 -8.65
CA GLY A 58 -4.92 12.63 -8.80
C GLY A 58 -5.28 13.81 -7.88
N LEU A 59 -4.34 14.72 -7.65
CA LEU A 59 -4.63 15.98 -6.95
C LEU A 59 -5.05 17.03 -7.96
N LYS A 60 -6.06 17.84 -7.64
CA LYS A 60 -6.39 19.03 -8.43
C LYS A 60 -5.25 20.04 -8.27
N ILE A 61 -4.52 20.28 -9.36
CA ILE A 61 -3.53 21.35 -9.44
C ILE A 61 -4.20 22.49 -10.21
N PHE A 62 -4.43 23.62 -9.54
CA PHE A 62 -4.92 24.83 -10.20
C PHE A 62 -3.74 25.55 -10.81
N ASP A 63 -3.72 25.68 -12.14
CA ASP A 63 -2.76 26.49 -12.87
C ASP A 63 -3.52 27.67 -13.51
N GLU A 64 -3.34 28.87 -12.97
CA GLU A 64 -4.08 30.08 -13.39
C GLU A 64 -3.74 30.53 -14.83
N GLU A 65 -2.73 29.94 -15.49
CA GLU A 65 -2.24 30.36 -16.81
C GLU A 65 -2.58 29.43 -17.99
N SER A 66 -3.43 28.42 -17.83
CA SER A 66 -3.78 27.50 -18.95
C SER A 66 -5.03 27.94 -19.75
N THR A 67 -4.96 29.12 -20.38
CA THR A 67 -5.79 29.46 -21.53
C THR A 67 -5.06 29.08 -22.83
N GLY A 68 -5.27 27.86 -23.31
CA GLY A 68 -4.90 27.47 -24.68
C GLY A 68 -4.23 26.11 -24.80
N GLU A 69 -4.77 25.27 -25.69
CA GLU A 69 -4.22 24.06 -26.32
C GLU A 69 -3.16 23.27 -25.52
N CYS A 70 -3.60 22.24 -24.80
CA CYS A 70 -2.74 21.41 -23.96
C CYS A 70 -1.78 20.51 -24.77
N GLU A 71 -0.49 20.84 -24.72
CA GLU A 71 0.64 19.91 -24.85
C GLU A 71 0.46 18.66 -23.95
N PRO A 72 1.10 17.51 -24.25
CA PRO A 72 0.80 16.25 -23.58
C PRO A 72 0.95 16.39 -22.07
N VAL A 73 -0.12 16.07 -21.34
CA VAL A 73 -0.23 16.17 -19.88
C VAL A 73 1.04 15.58 -19.25
N THR A 74 1.93 16.47 -18.82
CA THR A 74 3.15 16.06 -18.12
C THR A 74 2.69 15.50 -16.79
N LYS A 75 2.80 14.17 -16.61
CA LYS A 75 2.45 13.53 -15.34
C LYS A 75 3.43 13.98 -14.26
N TYR A 76 2.89 14.42 -13.13
CA TYR A 76 3.65 14.81 -11.94
C TYR A 76 3.60 13.69 -10.90
N VAL A 77 4.66 13.59 -10.10
CA VAL A 77 4.69 12.73 -8.92
C VAL A 77 4.99 13.60 -7.71
N VAL A 78 4.24 13.32 -6.64
CA VAL A 78 4.35 14.03 -5.36
C VAL A 78 4.96 13.08 -4.33
N ASN A 79 6.02 13.52 -3.67
CA ASN A 79 6.50 12.91 -2.43
C ASN A 79 6.13 13.83 -1.27
N SER A 80 5.08 13.47 -0.52
CA SER A 80 4.65 14.20 0.67
C SER A 80 5.38 13.76 1.95
N CYS A 81 6.29 12.79 1.87
CA CYS A 81 7.07 12.33 3.02
C CYS A 81 8.35 13.16 3.23
N GLY A 82 8.82 13.19 4.48
CA GLY A 82 10.06 13.88 4.87
C GLY A 82 11.36 13.10 4.58
N TRP A 83 11.31 12.08 3.72
CA TRP A 83 12.46 11.27 3.33
C TRP A 83 12.40 10.90 1.84
N ASN A 84 13.54 10.49 1.28
CA ASN A 84 13.62 10.08 -0.13
C ASN A 84 12.73 8.86 -0.37
N ARG A 85 12.01 8.86 -1.47
CA ARG A 85 11.18 7.73 -1.91
C ARG A 85 11.70 7.19 -3.22
N ILE A 86 11.55 5.88 -3.42
CA ILE A 86 11.79 5.24 -4.70
C ILE A 86 10.43 4.93 -5.30
N TYR A 87 10.17 5.44 -6.50
CA TYR A 87 8.94 5.23 -7.24
C TYR A 87 9.22 4.35 -8.46
N TYR A 88 8.49 3.24 -8.59
CA TYR A 88 8.61 2.35 -9.73
C TYR A 88 7.57 2.71 -10.80
N HIS A 89 8.04 3.03 -12.01
CA HIS A 89 7.16 3.37 -13.13
C HIS A 89 7.82 3.01 -14.47
N ASN A 90 7.06 2.37 -15.36
CA ASN A 90 7.51 1.92 -16.68
C ASN A 90 8.87 1.19 -16.65
N SER A 91 9.03 0.22 -15.73
CA SER A 91 10.27 -0.53 -15.54
C SER A 91 11.49 0.28 -15.12
N ARG A 92 11.29 1.49 -14.59
CA ARG A 92 12.35 2.33 -14.02
C ARG A 92 12.09 2.57 -12.55
N LEU A 93 13.17 2.66 -11.79
CA LEU A 93 13.13 3.13 -10.40
C LEU A 93 13.54 4.59 -10.43
N LEU A 94 12.68 5.46 -9.93
CA LEU A 94 12.85 6.90 -9.95
C LEU A 94 13.02 7.39 -8.52
N GLU A 95 14.08 8.17 -8.27
CA GLU A 95 14.31 8.77 -6.96
C GLU A 95 13.48 10.05 -6.83
N LEU A 96 12.75 10.15 -5.71
CA LEU A 96 11.95 11.31 -5.34
C LEU A 96 12.53 11.92 -4.07
N SER A 97 12.92 13.20 -4.16
CA SER A 97 13.35 13.97 -3.00
C SER A 97 12.19 14.19 -2.02
N PRO A 98 12.46 14.44 -0.73
CA PRO A 98 11.45 14.70 0.28
C PRO A 98 10.63 15.94 -0.05
N PHE A 99 9.34 15.95 0.31
CA PHE A 99 8.44 17.10 0.11
C PHE A 99 8.53 17.73 -1.30
N SER A 100 8.61 16.90 -2.35
CA SER A 100 8.85 17.37 -3.72
C SER A 100 7.70 17.06 -4.67
N ILE A 101 7.56 17.91 -5.68
CA ILE A 101 6.62 17.73 -6.80
C ILE A 101 7.43 17.86 -8.07
N THR A 102 7.54 16.76 -8.80
CA THR A 102 8.44 16.69 -9.95
C THR A 102 7.75 15.98 -11.10
N ALA A 103 7.92 16.53 -12.30
CA ALA A 103 7.47 15.89 -13.52
C ALA A 103 8.23 14.56 -13.72
N ILE A 104 7.52 13.49 -14.09
CA ILE A 104 8.10 12.14 -14.20
C ILE A 104 9.34 12.12 -15.12
N ASN A 105 9.34 12.92 -16.19
CA ASN A 105 10.44 13.01 -17.14
C ASN A 105 11.71 13.69 -16.60
N LYS A 106 11.62 14.43 -15.49
CA LYS A 106 12.76 15.10 -14.84
C LYS A 106 13.37 14.26 -13.70
N LEU A 107 12.79 13.12 -13.36
CA LEU A 107 13.27 12.29 -12.26
C LEU A 107 14.51 11.50 -12.65
N ASN A 108 15.43 11.39 -11.71
CA ASN A 108 16.64 10.59 -11.86
C ASN A 108 16.29 9.10 -11.78
N SER A 109 16.77 8.32 -12.75
CA SER A 109 16.62 6.88 -12.72
C SER A 109 17.68 6.26 -11.81
N LEU A 110 17.25 5.59 -10.75
CA LEU A 110 18.09 4.75 -9.93
C LEU A 110 18.40 3.46 -10.72
N THR A 111 19.68 3.16 -10.90
CA THR A 111 20.11 1.88 -11.46
C THR A 111 20.47 0.94 -10.32
N ILE A 112 19.65 -0.08 -10.08
CA ILE A 112 20.02 -1.17 -9.18
C ILE A 112 20.91 -2.14 -9.97
N LYS A 113 22.17 -2.24 -9.58
CA LYS A 113 23.06 -3.30 -10.06
C LYS A 113 22.56 -4.62 -9.46
N ILE A 114 22.12 -5.53 -10.31
CA ILE A 114 21.75 -6.90 -9.92
C ILE A 114 22.96 -7.77 -10.22
N ASP A 115 23.71 -8.14 -9.19
CA ASP A 115 24.83 -9.06 -9.34
C ASP A 115 24.29 -10.48 -9.57
N LYS A 116 24.46 -10.95 -10.81
CA LYS A 116 23.99 -12.22 -11.39
C LYS A 116 22.46 -12.37 -11.52
N PRO A 117 21.96 -12.91 -12.65
CA PRO A 117 20.53 -13.17 -12.85
C PRO A 117 20.15 -14.44 -12.08
N HIS A 118 20.02 -14.32 -10.77
CA HIS A 118 19.35 -15.34 -10.00
C HIS A 118 17.85 -15.31 -10.38
N PRO A 119 17.22 -16.46 -10.68
CA PRO A 119 15.79 -16.48 -10.96
C PRO A 119 15.06 -15.89 -9.75
N ILE A 120 14.28 -14.84 -10.00
CA ILE A 120 13.44 -14.16 -8.99
C ILE A 120 12.35 -15.12 -8.51
N ALA A 121 11.92 -16.02 -9.39
CA ALA A 121 11.03 -17.13 -9.10
C ALA A 121 11.57 -18.41 -9.80
N SER A 122 11.67 -19.50 -9.06
CA SER A 122 11.96 -20.83 -9.59
C SER A 122 10.96 -21.85 -9.04
N GLN A 123 10.86 -23.01 -9.70
CA GLN A 123 10.08 -24.13 -9.21
C GLN A 123 11.03 -25.29 -8.87
N GLU A 124 10.90 -25.82 -7.66
CA GLU A 124 11.63 -27.00 -7.20
C GLU A 124 10.62 -28.06 -6.76
N GLY A 125 10.43 -29.06 -7.61
CA GLY A 125 9.39 -30.08 -7.43
C GLY A 125 7.99 -29.45 -7.33
N GLU A 126 7.34 -29.66 -6.18
CA GLU A 126 5.99 -29.17 -5.89
C GLU A 126 5.99 -27.79 -5.18
N CYS A 127 7.13 -27.10 -5.11
CA CYS A 127 7.24 -25.81 -4.43
C CYS A 127 7.71 -24.71 -5.38
N PHE A 128 7.28 -23.49 -5.10
CA PHE A 128 7.78 -22.28 -5.74
C PHE A 128 8.75 -21.57 -4.80
N ILE A 129 9.87 -21.08 -5.34
CA ILE A 129 10.88 -20.36 -4.57
C ILE A 129 10.97 -18.96 -5.15
N LEU A 130 10.65 -17.97 -4.33
CA LEU A 130 10.81 -16.56 -4.64
C LEU A 130 12.06 -16.05 -3.95
N ARG A 131 13.01 -15.50 -4.71
CA ARG A 131 14.28 -15.01 -4.17
C ARG A 131 14.54 -13.58 -4.62
N ASN A 132 14.96 -12.77 -3.67
CA ASN A 132 15.62 -11.50 -3.95
C ASN A 132 16.91 -11.39 -3.09
N ARG A 133 17.47 -10.18 -3.05
CA ARG A 133 18.71 -9.87 -2.32
C ARG A 133 18.63 -10.04 -0.80
N TYR A 134 17.43 -9.90 -0.23
CA TYR A 134 17.19 -9.81 1.21
C TYR A 134 16.41 -11.00 1.76
N LEU A 135 15.69 -11.74 0.92
CA LEU A 135 14.89 -12.88 1.36
C LEU A 135 14.81 -14.00 0.31
N ILE A 136 14.62 -15.21 0.82
CA ILE A 136 14.17 -16.39 0.07
C ILE A 136 12.87 -16.87 0.72
N ALA A 137 11.80 -16.94 -0.07
CA ALA A 137 10.49 -17.40 0.34
C ALA A 137 10.13 -18.68 -0.43
N LYS A 138 9.72 -19.73 0.28
CA LYS A 138 9.28 -20.99 -0.30
C LYS A 138 7.77 -21.12 -0.14
N LEU A 139 7.05 -21.31 -1.24
CA LEU A 139 5.61 -21.48 -1.29
C LEU A 139 5.24 -22.89 -1.74
N SER A 140 4.13 -23.42 -1.21
CA SER A 140 3.50 -24.64 -1.73
C SER A 140 2.68 -24.34 -2.99
N LYS A 141 2.24 -25.39 -3.72
CA LYS A 141 1.28 -25.23 -4.83
C LYS A 141 -0.03 -24.55 -4.45
N ASN A 142 -0.42 -24.62 -3.17
CA ASN A 142 -1.64 -24.02 -2.66
C ASN A 142 -1.42 -22.59 -2.16
N GLY A 143 -0.24 -22.00 -2.36
CA GLY A 143 0.07 -20.61 -1.97
C GLY A 143 0.46 -20.43 -0.50
N HIS A 144 0.54 -21.51 0.28
CA HIS A 144 1.02 -21.45 1.67
C HIS A 144 2.52 -21.19 1.70
N LEU A 145 2.93 -20.30 2.60
CA LEU A 145 4.34 -19.96 2.80
C LEU A 145 4.96 -20.97 3.76
N LEU A 146 5.86 -21.81 3.27
CA LEU A 146 6.49 -22.90 4.01
C LEU A 146 7.78 -22.48 4.73
N SER A 147 8.48 -21.49 4.19
CA SER A 147 9.72 -20.94 4.76
C SER A 147 9.95 -19.53 4.24
N VAL A 148 10.47 -18.65 5.10
CA VAL A 148 10.98 -17.34 4.73
C VAL A 148 12.30 -17.11 5.45
N LYS A 149 13.39 -17.21 4.70
CA LYS A 149 14.73 -16.90 5.19
C LYS A 149 15.07 -15.46 4.84
N VAL A 150 15.33 -14.64 5.85
CA VAL A 150 15.73 -13.23 5.69
C VAL A 150 17.21 -13.07 6.02
N PHE A 151 17.88 -12.24 5.23
CA PHE A 151 19.30 -11.95 5.34
C PHE A 151 19.51 -10.50 5.79
N GLY A 152 20.30 -10.30 6.86
CA GLY A 152 20.57 -8.97 7.41
C GLY A 152 21.52 -8.11 6.57
N LYS A 153 22.10 -8.67 5.50
CA LYS A 153 23.01 -8.00 4.55
C LYS A 153 22.72 -8.50 3.14
N GLU A 154 23.23 -7.77 2.15
CA GLU A 154 23.11 -8.18 0.74
C GLU A 154 23.87 -9.49 0.49
N VAL A 155 23.14 -10.56 0.17
CA VAL A 155 23.74 -11.86 -0.09
C VAL A 155 24.42 -11.85 -1.46
N THR A 156 25.75 -11.90 -1.46
CA THR A 156 26.57 -11.88 -2.70
C THR A 156 27.20 -13.24 -3.04
N ARG A 157 27.16 -14.22 -2.12
CA ARG A 157 27.77 -15.55 -2.29
C ARG A 157 26.86 -16.66 -1.76
N GLU A 158 26.89 -17.81 -2.46
CA GLU A 158 26.07 -19.00 -2.19
C GLU A 158 26.53 -19.82 -0.98
N SER A 159 27.64 -19.45 -0.32
CA SER A 159 28.22 -20.22 0.78
C SER A 159 27.84 -19.62 2.14
N ASP A 160 26.89 -20.26 2.82
CA ASP A 160 26.67 -20.24 4.27
C ASP A 160 26.63 -18.88 4.97
N GLU A 161 25.61 -18.08 4.70
CA GLU A 161 25.25 -16.95 5.58
C GLU A 161 24.02 -17.30 6.42
N GLU A 162 24.16 -17.17 7.75
CA GLU A 162 23.12 -17.34 8.77
C GLU A 162 21.96 -16.34 8.54
N GLY A 163 21.05 -16.72 7.65
CA GLY A 163 19.75 -16.05 7.52
C GLY A 163 18.81 -16.51 8.64
N PHE A 164 17.97 -15.58 9.12
CA PHE A 164 16.94 -15.87 10.11
C PHE A 164 15.73 -16.49 9.40
N GLU A 165 15.37 -17.70 9.80
CA GLU A 165 14.12 -18.34 9.38
C GLU A 165 12.96 -17.78 10.20
N ILE A 166 12.01 -17.13 9.52
CA ILE A 166 10.84 -16.51 10.17
C ILE A 166 9.79 -17.56 10.53
N ILE A 167 9.66 -18.62 9.72
CA ILE A 167 8.60 -19.63 9.91
C ILE A 167 9.16 -20.81 10.70
N SER A 168 8.56 -21.10 11.86
CA SER A 168 8.94 -22.25 12.67
C SER A 168 8.84 -23.56 11.89
N ASN A 169 9.76 -24.50 12.16
CA ASN A 169 9.80 -25.77 11.45
C ASN A 169 8.49 -26.54 11.58
N GLY A 170 7.96 -27.02 10.45
CA GLY A 170 6.67 -27.73 10.37
C GLY A 170 5.43 -26.83 10.32
N SER A 171 5.59 -25.50 10.44
CA SER A 171 4.50 -24.53 10.31
C SER A 171 4.42 -23.94 8.89
N SER A 172 3.31 -23.27 8.60
CA SER A 172 3.14 -22.50 7.37
C SER A 172 2.39 -21.19 7.63
N ALA A 173 2.76 -20.14 6.92
CA ALA A 173 2.11 -18.82 6.94
C ALA A 173 1.31 -18.57 5.64
N ASN A 174 0.73 -17.37 5.51
CA ASN A 174 -0.15 -17.00 4.39
C ASN A 174 -1.27 -18.03 4.16
N ARG A 175 -1.95 -18.40 5.25
CA ARG A 175 -3.08 -19.33 5.21
C ARG A 175 -4.38 -18.53 5.28
N PHE A 176 -5.29 -18.82 4.36
CA PHE A 176 -6.68 -18.41 4.51
C PHE A 176 -7.37 -19.46 5.37
N VAL A 177 -8.06 -18.99 6.41
CA VAL A 177 -8.78 -19.83 7.35
C VAL A 177 -10.14 -19.19 7.56
N ILE A 178 -11.20 -20.00 7.51
CA ILE A 178 -12.55 -19.55 7.81
C ILE A 178 -12.85 -19.92 9.26
N PHE A 179 -13.35 -18.96 10.02
CA PHE A 179 -13.82 -19.16 11.39
C PHE A 179 -15.32 -18.88 11.44
N ASP A 180 -16.02 -19.60 12.30
CA ASP A 180 -17.40 -19.28 12.63
C ASP A 180 -17.41 -18.11 13.61
N ASP A 181 -17.91 -16.96 13.14
CA ASP A 181 -18.02 -15.73 13.93
C ASP A 181 -19.45 -15.63 14.49
N VAL A 182 -19.63 -16.11 15.72
CA VAL A 182 -20.91 -16.10 16.44
C VAL A 182 -20.64 -15.50 17.81
N PRO A 183 -20.84 -14.20 18.03
CA PRO A 183 -20.58 -13.56 19.31
C PRO A 183 -21.72 -13.73 20.32
N LEU A 184 -21.49 -13.33 21.57
CA LEU A 184 -22.46 -13.51 22.67
C LEU A 184 -23.49 -12.38 22.77
N TYR A 185 -23.07 -11.12 22.57
CA TYR A 185 -23.90 -9.95 22.87
C TYR A 185 -24.02 -8.99 21.69
N TRP A 186 -22.92 -8.66 21.01
CA TRP A 186 -22.92 -7.64 19.98
C TRP A 186 -22.21 -8.09 18.69
N ASP A 187 -23.02 -8.50 17.70
CA ASP A 187 -22.58 -9.05 16.41
C ASP A 187 -21.53 -8.22 15.65
N ALA A 188 -21.61 -6.90 15.70
CA ALA A 188 -20.70 -6.01 14.98
C ALA A 188 -19.54 -5.48 15.84
N TRP A 189 -19.51 -5.78 17.13
CA TRP A 189 -18.52 -5.27 18.09
C TRP A 189 -17.60 -6.35 18.65
N ASP A 190 -18.17 -7.51 18.93
CA ASP A 190 -17.50 -8.57 19.65
C ASP A 190 -16.97 -9.63 18.69
N VAL A 191 -15.75 -10.10 18.96
CA VAL A 191 -15.24 -11.36 18.44
C VAL A 191 -14.81 -12.20 19.64
N MET A 192 -15.42 -13.35 19.82
CA MET A 192 -15.24 -14.17 21.02
C MET A 192 -14.04 -15.10 20.88
N ASP A 193 -13.24 -15.30 21.92
CA ASP A 193 -12.04 -16.15 21.92
C ASP A 193 -12.27 -17.58 21.38
N TYR A 194 -13.43 -18.17 21.68
CA TYR A 194 -13.80 -19.51 21.18
C TYR A 194 -13.95 -19.61 19.66
N HIS A 195 -14.07 -18.51 18.91
CA HIS A 195 -14.12 -18.58 17.44
C HIS A 195 -12.88 -19.29 16.88
N LEU A 196 -11.73 -19.17 17.55
CA LEU A 196 -10.47 -19.80 17.13
C LEU A 196 -10.53 -21.33 17.10
N GLU A 197 -11.46 -21.94 17.84
CA GLU A 197 -11.69 -23.39 17.87
C GLU A 197 -12.47 -23.90 16.64
N THR A 198 -13.05 -22.99 15.86
CA THR A 198 -13.94 -23.31 14.74
C THR A 198 -13.25 -23.27 13.37
N ALA A 199 -11.91 -23.18 13.36
CA ALA A 199 -11.09 -23.07 12.17
C ALA A 199 -11.40 -24.16 11.11
N LYS A 200 -11.76 -23.73 9.90
CA LYS A 200 -11.97 -24.58 8.72
C LYS A 200 -10.89 -24.28 7.68
N PHE A 201 -10.24 -25.35 7.19
CA PHE A 201 -9.12 -25.34 6.24
C PHE A 201 -9.55 -25.73 4.83
#